data_AF-A0A0A5GEF8-F1
#
_entry.id   AF-A0A0A5GEF8-F1
#
_cell.length_a   1.000
_cell.length_b   1.000
_cell.length_c   1.000
_cell.angle_alpha   90.00
_cell.angle_beta   90.00
_cell.angle_gamma   90.00
#
_symmetry.space_group_name_H-M   'P 1'
#
loop_
_entity.id
_entity.type
_entity.pdbx_description
1 polymer ?
#
loop_
_entity_poly.entity_id
_entity_poly.type
_entity_poly.pdbx_seq_one_letter_code
_entity_poly.pdbx_strand_id
1 'polypeptide(L)'
;MLKTNIIPLVLVVIFLIGCENQGPPMKQMDSLLDEAPSISLISINLIVNKNYSSDRSRTIKKEDVNKFINLIENLKLKRVSQGAEFKAFFDKFNKKRQNSESLQFYLLHNDTFDGPNNGFMIEILQDGSGLFVDVEKNKGERMYKITNATEEIYSQLFEFYQTQDKKQPDTTKSVFEDEPKEKNEENPRFKQGP
;
A
#
# COMPACT_ATOMS: atom_id res chain seq x y z
N MET A 1 4.75 -11.54 -75.29
CA MET A 1 3.73 -12.05 -74.35
C MET A 1 4.47 -12.66 -73.16
N LEU A 2 4.52 -11.96 -72.01
CA LEU A 2 3.72 -12.24 -70.79
C LEU A 2 3.89 -13.71 -70.33
N LYS A 3 4.35 -14.07 -69.13
CA LYS A 3 4.29 -13.45 -67.79
C LYS A 3 5.39 -14.04 -66.90
N THR A 4 6.11 -13.17 -66.21
CA THR A 4 6.97 -13.48 -65.06
C THR A 4 6.08 -13.88 -63.88
N ASN A 5 6.10 -15.15 -63.47
CA ASN A 5 5.44 -15.62 -62.24
C ASN A 5 6.51 -15.92 -61.19
N ILE A 6 7.07 -14.87 -60.60
CA ILE A 6 7.87 -14.96 -59.36
C ILE A 6 7.10 -14.19 -58.28
N ILE A 7 5.89 -14.64 -57.99
CA ILE A 7 5.09 -14.12 -56.86
C ILE A 7 4.32 -15.32 -56.26
N PRO A 8 5.01 -16.20 -55.49
CA PRO A 8 4.35 -16.64 -54.27
C PRO A 8 5.27 -16.81 -53.06
N LEU A 9 6.55 -16.40 -53.12
CA LEU A 9 7.48 -16.65 -52.01
C LEU A 9 7.57 -15.51 -50.98
N VAL A 10 7.19 -14.28 -51.34
CA VAL A 10 7.31 -13.10 -50.45
C VAL A 10 6.16 -12.98 -49.45
N LEU A 11 5.05 -13.70 -49.64
CA LEU A 11 3.86 -13.61 -48.76
C LEU A 11 3.93 -14.51 -47.51
N VAL A 12 4.86 -15.46 -47.43
CA VAL A 12 4.94 -16.40 -46.27
C VAL A 12 5.81 -15.85 -45.13
N VAL A 13 6.69 -14.88 -45.39
CA VAL A 13 7.59 -14.33 -44.35
C VAL A 13 6.91 -13.27 -43.47
N ILE A 14 5.79 -12.68 -43.92
CA ILE A 14 5.07 -11.64 -43.16
C ILE A 14 4.30 -12.23 -41.97
N PHE A 15 4.06 -13.54 -41.93
CA PHE A 15 3.38 -14.20 -40.80
C PHE A 15 4.29 -14.53 -39.60
N LEU A 16 5.62 -14.37 -39.71
CA LEU A 16 6.55 -14.68 -38.61
C LEU A 16 6.99 -13.46 -37.78
N ILE A 17 6.49 -12.26 -38.09
CA ILE A 17 6.86 -11.02 -37.39
C ILE A 17 5.82 -10.59 -36.34
N GLY A 18 4.73 -11.35 -36.15
CA GLY A 18 3.51 -10.84 -35.51
C GLY A 18 3.17 -11.33 -34.10
N CYS A 19 3.98 -12.16 -33.46
CA CYS A 19 3.84 -12.46 -32.03
C CYS A 19 5.12 -12.10 -31.29
N GLU A 20 5.54 -10.84 -31.42
CA GLU A 20 6.31 -10.25 -30.33
C GLU A 20 5.39 -10.35 -29.11
N ASN A 21 5.81 -11.12 -28.10
CA ASN A 21 5.18 -11.18 -26.80
C ASN A 21 5.16 -9.76 -26.25
N GLN A 22 4.12 -9.00 -26.60
CA GLN A 22 3.82 -7.71 -26.02
C GLN A 22 3.54 -8.03 -24.57
N GLY A 23 4.60 -7.88 -23.74
CA GLY A 23 4.47 -7.99 -22.30
C GLY A 23 3.30 -7.12 -21.84
N PRO A 24 2.68 -7.45 -20.71
CA PRO A 24 1.50 -6.74 -20.25
C PRO A 24 1.74 -5.23 -20.29
N PRO A 25 0.79 -4.44 -20.82
CA PRO A 25 0.97 -3.02 -21.04
C PRO A 25 1.33 -2.35 -19.71
N MET A 26 2.31 -1.44 -19.77
CA MET A 26 2.65 -0.60 -18.64
C MET A 26 1.50 0.38 -18.41
N LYS A 27 0.91 0.33 -17.21
CA LYS A 27 -0.13 1.27 -16.77
C LYS A 27 0.50 2.36 -15.91
N GLN A 28 -0.14 3.52 -15.87
CA GLN A 28 0.13 4.53 -14.83
C GLN A 28 -0.83 4.30 -13.65
N MET A 29 -0.42 4.74 -12.47
CA MET A 29 -1.18 4.55 -11.22
C MET A 29 -2.52 5.28 -11.29
N ASP A 30 -2.52 6.53 -11.73
CA ASP A 30 -3.71 7.37 -11.95
C ASP A 30 -4.85 6.62 -12.65
N SER A 31 -4.56 5.90 -13.73
CA SER A 31 -5.54 5.14 -14.51
C SER A 31 -6.22 4.05 -13.68
N LEU A 32 -5.55 3.44 -12.70
CA LEU A 32 -6.18 2.46 -11.81
C LEU A 32 -6.99 3.15 -10.71
N LEU A 33 -6.54 4.31 -10.23
CA LEU A 33 -7.23 5.09 -9.21
C LEU A 33 -8.52 5.70 -9.75
N ASP A 34 -8.51 6.18 -11.00
CA ASP A 34 -9.67 6.78 -11.70
C ASP A 34 -10.73 5.73 -12.10
N GLU A 35 -10.31 4.49 -12.36
CA GLU A 35 -11.22 3.36 -12.68
C GLU A 35 -11.97 2.83 -11.44
N ALA A 36 -11.60 3.28 -10.25
CA ALA A 36 -12.07 2.75 -8.97
C ALA A 36 -12.96 3.75 -8.21
N PRO A 37 -13.74 3.28 -7.22
CA PRO A 37 -14.38 4.18 -6.27
C PRO A 37 -13.39 5.15 -5.63
N SER A 38 -13.88 6.31 -5.20
CA SER A 38 -13.04 7.31 -4.55
C SER A 38 -12.46 6.80 -3.23
N ILE A 39 -11.16 7.02 -3.04
CA ILE A 39 -10.47 6.69 -1.79
C ILE A 39 -10.97 7.62 -0.68
N SER A 40 -11.53 7.04 0.37
CA SER A 40 -12.05 7.79 1.51
C SER A 40 -11.06 7.82 2.67
N LEU A 41 -10.23 6.77 2.78
CA LEU A 41 -9.32 6.56 3.89
C LEU A 41 -8.00 5.98 3.42
N ILE A 42 -6.90 6.37 4.05
CA ILE A 42 -5.60 5.73 3.84
C ILE A 42 -5.01 5.34 5.17
N SER A 43 -4.54 4.10 5.25
CA SER A 43 -3.76 3.58 6.38
C SER A 43 -2.31 3.44 5.99
N ILE A 44 -1.39 3.87 6.85
CA ILE A 44 0.06 3.78 6.61
C ILE A 44 0.72 2.97 7.72
N ASN A 45 1.54 2.00 7.34
CA ASN A 45 2.37 1.20 8.24
C ASN A 45 3.85 1.36 7.86
N LEU A 46 4.69 1.67 8.84
CA LEU A 46 6.14 1.56 8.71
C LEU A 46 6.57 0.17 9.19
N ILE A 47 7.30 -0.54 8.35
CA ILE A 47 7.80 -1.89 8.62
C ILE A 47 9.32 -1.82 8.63
N VAL A 48 9.91 -1.96 9.82
CA VAL A 48 11.37 -1.82 10.01
C VAL A 48 12.07 -3.14 9.73
N ASN A 49 11.41 -4.28 10.02
CA ASN A 49 11.74 -5.57 9.42
C ASN A 49 10.49 -6.46 9.35
N LYS A 50 10.50 -7.53 8.53
CA LYS A 50 9.33 -8.42 8.32
C LYS A 50 8.77 -9.06 9.61
N ASN A 51 9.58 -9.20 10.66
CA ASN A 51 9.21 -9.75 11.96
C ASN A 51 8.74 -8.68 12.96
N TYR A 52 8.96 -7.39 12.66
CA TYR A 52 8.56 -6.24 13.46
C TYR A 52 7.79 -5.26 12.58
N SER A 53 6.49 -5.51 12.46
CA SER A 53 5.53 -4.46 12.11
C SER A 53 5.52 -3.47 13.27
N SER A 54 5.84 -2.19 13.03
CA SER A 54 5.57 -1.21 14.08
C SER A 54 4.05 -1.05 14.19
N ASP A 55 3.50 -1.10 15.40
CA ASP A 55 2.06 -0.96 15.72
C ASP A 55 1.46 0.42 15.37
N ARG A 56 2.09 1.19 14.45
CA ARG A 56 1.71 2.55 14.11
C ARG A 56 0.97 2.58 12.78
N SER A 57 -0.20 1.95 12.73
CA SER A 57 -1.14 2.21 11.64
C SER A 57 -1.66 3.64 11.76
N ARG A 58 -1.35 4.49 10.80
CA ARG A 58 -1.80 5.89 10.79
C ARG A 58 -2.91 6.09 9.78
N THR A 59 -3.98 6.73 10.22
CA THR A 59 -5.12 7.06 9.37
C THR A 59 -4.99 8.48 8.86
N ILE A 60 -4.97 8.66 7.54
CA ILE A 60 -4.92 9.98 6.90
C ILE A 60 -6.32 10.61 6.93
N LYS A 61 -6.41 11.89 7.30
CA LYS A 61 -7.65 12.68 7.17
C LYS A 61 -7.99 12.91 5.71
N LYS A 62 -9.28 12.99 5.35
CA LYS A 62 -9.75 13.19 3.97
C LYS A 62 -9.04 14.32 3.19
N GLU A 63 -8.71 15.42 3.86
CA GLU A 63 -7.98 16.56 3.29
C GLU A 63 -6.53 16.28 2.87
N ASP A 64 -5.88 15.29 3.48
CA ASP A 64 -4.52 14.88 3.17
C ASP A 64 -4.48 13.69 2.18
N VAL A 65 -5.64 13.10 1.83
CA VAL A 65 -5.74 12.03 0.81
C VAL A 65 -5.24 12.52 -0.54
N ASN A 66 -5.73 13.67 -1.02
CA ASN A 66 -5.31 14.21 -2.32
C ASN A 66 -3.80 14.50 -2.36
N LYS A 67 -3.22 14.96 -1.25
CA LYS A 67 -1.77 15.18 -1.16
C LYS A 67 -1.00 13.88 -1.33
N PHE A 68 -1.47 12.80 -0.70
CA PHE A 68 -0.89 11.48 -0.88
C PHE A 68 -1.05 10.98 -2.32
N ILE A 69 -2.24 11.10 -2.92
CA ILE A 69 -2.47 10.67 -4.32
C ILE A 69 -1.51 11.37 -5.28
N ASN A 70 -1.30 12.68 -5.14
CA ASN A 70 -0.34 13.43 -5.95
C ASN A 70 1.10 12.91 -5.84
N LEU A 71 1.49 12.32 -4.70
CA LEU A 71 2.82 11.72 -4.52
C LEU A 71 2.98 10.41 -5.31
N ILE A 72 1.88 9.71 -5.62
CA ILE A 72 1.91 8.36 -6.17
C ILE A 72 1.30 8.22 -7.58
N GLU A 73 0.52 9.20 -8.06
CA GLU A 73 -0.23 9.12 -9.31
C GLU A 73 0.65 8.85 -10.55
N ASN A 74 1.90 9.32 -10.52
CA ASN A 74 2.86 9.19 -11.62
C ASN A 74 3.69 7.88 -11.56
N LEU A 75 3.37 6.98 -10.63
CA LEU A 75 4.02 5.68 -10.54
C LEU A 75 3.61 4.79 -11.71
N LYS A 76 4.60 4.20 -12.37
CA LYS A 76 4.46 3.28 -13.49
C LYS A 76 4.35 1.86 -12.98
N LEU A 77 3.33 1.16 -13.45
CA LEU A 77 2.93 -0.17 -13.02
C LEU A 77 3.10 -1.16 -14.17
N LYS A 78 3.87 -2.21 -13.92
CA LYS A 78 3.94 -3.38 -14.80
C LYS A 78 3.21 -4.54 -14.14
N ARG A 79 2.16 -5.05 -14.80
CA ARG A 79 1.41 -6.21 -14.28
C ARG A 79 2.34 -7.42 -14.15
N VAL A 80 2.22 -8.13 -13.04
CA VAL A 80 2.92 -9.39 -12.80
C VAL A 80 1.95 -10.52 -13.10
N SER A 81 2.28 -11.38 -14.05
CA SER A 81 1.43 -12.52 -14.39
C SER A 81 1.46 -13.57 -13.29
N GLN A 82 0.37 -14.33 -13.16
CA GLN A 82 0.27 -15.42 -12.20
C GLN A 82 1.30 -16.53 -12.49
N GLY A 83 1.54 -17.40 -11.51
CA GLY A 83 2.43 -18.56 -11.64
C GLY A 83 3.90 -18.20 -11.39
N ALA A 84 4.80 -18.64 -12.28
CA ALA A 84 6.25 -18.54 -12.05
C ALA A 84 6.77 -17.10 -11.98
N GLU A 85 6.20 -16.19 -12.79
CA GLU A 85 6.57 -14.77 -12.77
C GLU A 85 6.21 -14.12 -11.44
N PHE A 86 4.97 -14.32 -10.97
CA PHE A 86 4.53 -13.90 -9.64
C PHE A 86 5.45 -14.41 -8.53
N LYS A 87 5.72 -15.72 -8.51
CA LYS A 87 6.56 -16.33 -7.48
C LYS A 87 7.97 -15.72 -7.48
N ALA A 88 8.60 -15.59 -8.64
CA ALA A 88 9.94 -15.04 -8.76
C ALA A 88 10.00 -13.56 -8.33
N PHE A 89 9.00 -12.77 -8.72
CA PHE A 89 8.90 -11.38 -8.30
C PHE A 89 8.72 -11.27 -6.77
N PHE A 90 7.75 -12.00 -6.21
CA PHE A 90 7.40 -11.93 -4.80
C PHE A 90 8.54 -12.45 -3.91
N ASP A 91 9.22 -13.54 -4.29
CA ASP A 91 10.39 -14.06 -3.58
C ASP A 91 11.53 -13.02 -3.56
N LYS A 92 11.80 -12.37 -4.70
CA LYS A 92 12.83 -11.33 -4.81
C LYS A 92 12.46 -10.10 -3.98
N PHE A 93 11.21 -9.64 -4.04
CA PHE A 93 10.74 -8.51 -3.27
C PHE A 93 10.85 -8.79 -1.76
N ASN A 94 10.37 -9.95 -1.30
CA ASN A 94 10.44 -10.35 0.10
C ASN A 94 11.89 -10.44 0.63
N LYS A 95 12.82 -10.95 -0.19
CA LYS A 95 14.24 -10.99 0.19
C LYS A 95 14.81 -9.59 0.43
N LYS A 96 14.42 -8.61 -0.39
CA LYS A 96 14.79 -7.20 -0.17
C LYS A 96 14.13 -6.64 1.08
N ARG A 97 12.82 -6.83 1.22
CA ARG A 97 12.01 -6.40 2.37
C ARG A 97 12.53 -6.90 3.72
N GLN A 98 13.15 -8.08 3.77
CA GLN A 98 13.75 -8.59 5.02
C GLN A 98 14.88 -7.71 5.57
N ASN A 99 15.57 -6.96 4.71
CA ASN A 99 16.78 -6.21 5.05
C ASN A 99 16.61 -4.70 4.79
N SER A 100 15.37 -4.22 4.67
CA SER A 100 15.07 -2.85 4.31
C SER A 100 13.78 -2.40 4.99
N GLU A 101 13.72 -1.13 5.38
CA GLU A 101 12.47 -0.52 5.79
C GLU A 101 11.51 -0.44 4.61
N SER A 102 10.22 -0.59 4.88
CA SER A 102 9.17 -0.42 3.89
C SER A 102 8.01 0.39 4.43
N LEU A 103 7.47 1.26 3.59
CA LEU A 103 6.21 1.92 3.83
C LEU A 103 5.11 1.15 3.10
N GLN A 104 4.12 0.70 3.86
CA GLN A 104 2.94 0.03 3.34
C GLN A 104 1.72 0.92 3.52
N PHE A 105 0.97 1.11 2.43
CA PHE A 105 -0.21 1.95 2.37
C PHE A 105 -1.41 1.10 1.98
N TYR A 106 -2.53 1.25 2.68
CA TYR A 106 -3.83 0.74 2.28
C TYR A 106 -4.72 1.92 1.91
N LEU A 107 -5.15 1.97 0.66
CA LEU A 107 -6.04 3.00 0.12
C LEU A 107 -7.44 2.38 0.09
N LEU A 108 -8.31 2.82 1.00
CA LEU A 108 -9.62 2.22 1.21
C LEU A 108 -10.73 3.10 0.62
N HIS A 109 -11.69 2.45 -0.03
CA HIS A 109 -12.84 3.11 -0.65
C HIS A 109 -13.94 3.49 0.34
N ASN A 110 -13.96 2.83 1.50
CA ASN A 110 -14.89 3.11 2.59
C ASN A 110 -14.11 3.42 3.86
N ASP A 111 -14.75 4.14 4.78
CA ASP A 111 -14.17 4.56 6.08
C ASP A 111 -14.01 3.41 7.09
N THR A 112 -14.22 2.18 6.65
CA THR A 112 -14.13 0.96 7.48
C THR A 112 -12.92 0.15 7.06
N PHE A 113 -12.15 -0.30 8.06
CA PHE A 113 -11.08 -1.29 7.90
C PHE A 113 -11.59 -2.71 7.66
N ASP A 114 -12.89 -2.88 7.40
CA ASP A 114 -13.55 -4.16 7.21
C ASP A 114 -13.06 -4.85 5.93
N GLY A 115 -11.98 -5.62 6.10
CA GLY A 115 -11.50 -6.65 5.20
C GLY A 115 -10.44 -6.20 4.19
N PRO A 116 -9.54 -7.11 3.79
CA PRO A 116 -8.48 -6.86 2.80
C PRO A 116 -9.00 -6.68 1.37
N ASN A 117 -10.32 -6.46 1.17
CA ASN A 117 -11.00 -6.57 -0.12
C ASN A 117 -11.58 -5.24 -0.63
N ASN A 118 -11.10 -4.11 -0.10
CA ASN A 118 -11.73 -2.81 -0.35
C ASN A 118 -10.73 -1.72 -0.72
N GLY A 119 -10.04 -1.89 -1.84
CA GLY A 119 -9.24 -0.84 -2.47
C GLY A 119 -7.88 -1.33 -2.94
N PHE A 120 -6.82 -0.64 -2.53
CA PHE A 120 -5.46 -0.89 -3.01
C PHE A 120 -4.46 -1.04 -1.86
N MET A 121 -3.44 -1.86 -2.07
CA MET A 121 -2.25 -1.89 -1.22
C MET A 121 -1.02 -1.48 -2.02
N ILE A 122 -0.23 -0.59 -1.45
CA ILE A 122 1.03 -0.12 -2.04
C ILE A 122 2.12 -0.39 -1.02
N GLU A 123 3.22 -1.01 -1.42
CA GLU A 123 4.39 -1.14 -0.56
C GLU A 123 5.63 -0.68 -1.32
N ILE A 124 6.39 0.25 -0.74
CA ILE A 124 7.63 0.78 -1.30
C ILE A 124 8.75 0.61 -0.27
N LEU A 125 9.82 -0.06 -0.68
CA LEU A 125 11.05 -0.22 0.08
C LEU A 125 11.92 1.03 -0.01
N GLN A 126 12.83 1.20 0.94
CA GLN A 126 13.78 2.31 0.94
C GLN A 126 14.58 2.46 -0.36
N ASP A 127 14.90 1.34 -1.03
CA ASP A 127 15.65 1.31 -2.30
C ASP A 127 14.80 1.66 -3.55
N GLY A 128 13.54 2.06 -3.36
CA GLY A 128 12.59 2.36 -4.43
C GLY A 128 11.92 1.13 -5.06
N SER A 129 12.28 -0.09 -4.66
CA SER A 129 11.52 -1.28 -5.10
C SER A 129 10.09 -1.20 -4.54
N GLY A 130 9.11 -1.41 -5.40
CA GLY A 130 7.71 -1.33 -4.96
C GLY A 130 6.79 -2.36 -5.60
N LEU A 131 5.70 -2.62 -4.90
CA LEU A 131 4.58 -3.43 -5.37
C LEU A 131 3.27 -2.65 -5.17
N PHE A 132 2.33 -2.94 -6.05
CA PHE A 132 0.96 -2.46 -5.97
C PHE A 132 0.03 -3.67 -6.11
N VAL A 133 -0.93 -3.81 -5.20
CA VAL A 133 -1.96 -4.85 -5.23
C VAL A 133 -3.31 -4.19 -5.30
N ASP A 134 -4.06 -4.56 -6.32
CA ASP A 134 -5.48 -4.28 -6.41
C ASP A 134 -6.25 -5.47 -5.83
N VAL A 135 -6.92 -5.18 -4.72
CA VAL A 135 -7.67 -6.13 -3.91
C VAL A 135 -9.18 -5.90 -4.02
N GLU A 136 -9.64 -5.22 -5.07
CA GLU A 136 -11.07 -4.97 -5.27
C GLU A 136 -11.88 -6.26 -5.34
N LYS A 137 -12.90 -6.32 -4.48
CA LYS A 137 -13.89 -7.38 -4.44
C LYS A 137 -14.46 -7.61 -5.85
N ASN A 138 -14.39 -8.86 -6.32
CA ASN A 138 -14.91 -9.37 -7.60
C ASN A 138 -14.01 -9.23 -8.85
N LYS A 139 -12.85 -8.57 -8.80
CA LYS A 139 -11.94 -8.48 -9.96
C LYS A 139 -10.78 -9.50 -9.95
N GLY A 140 -10.65 -10.26 -8.87
CA GLY A 140 -9.50 -11.12 -8.60
C GLY A 140 -8.27 -10.28 -8.23
N GLU A 141 -7.42 -10.78 -7.33
CA GLU A 141 -6.23 -10.04 -6.89
C GLU A 141 -5.29 -9.78 -8.07
N ARG A 142 -5.02 -8.50 -8.37
CA ARG A 142 -4.09 -8.10 -9.43
C ARG A 142 -2.85 -7.48 -8.81
N MET A 143 -1.70 -8.10 -9.05
CA MET A 143 -0.40 -7.59 -8.58
C MET A 143 0.37 -6.89 -9.71
N TYR A 144 1.01 -5.79 -9.36
CA TYR A 144 1.85 -4.99 -10.24
C TYR A 144 3.17 -4.69 -9.55
N LYS A 145 4.24 -4.64 -10.34
CA LYS A 145 5.53 -4.10 -9.95
C LYS A 145 5.55 -2.60 -10.25
N ILE A 146 6.00 -1.80 -9.29
CA ILE A 146 6.30 -0.38 -9.50
C ILE A 146 7.67 -0.28 -10.18
N THR A 147 7.76 0.39 -11.32
CA THR A 147 8.97 0.36 -12.18
C THR A 147 9.82 1.62 -12.15
N ASN A 148 9.29 2.74 -11.65
CA ASN A 148 9.96 4.04 -11.61
C ASN A 148 10.01 4.68 -10.21
N ALA A 149 9.72 3.91 -9.15
CA ALA A 149 9.96 4.38 -7.80
C ALA A 149 11.46 4.43 -7.50
N THR A 150 11.87 5.42 -6.71
CA THR A 150 13.25 5.71 -6.35
C THR A 150 13.37 5.98 -4.84
N GLU A 151 14.59 6.11 -4.33
CA GLU A 151 14.84 6.47 -2.92
C GLU A 151 14.28 7.86 -2.59
N GLU A 152 14.24 8.78 -3.56
CA GLU A 152 13.65 10.10 -3.40
C GLU A 152 12.12 10.02 -3.22
N ILE A 153 11.44 9.17 -4.01
CA ILE A 153 10.01 8.92 -3.86
C ILE A 153 9.74 8.29 -2.48
N TYR A 154 10.55 7.32 -2.06
CA TYR A 154 10.44 6.76 -0.71
C TYR A 154 10.60 7.83 0.37
N SER A 155 11.60 8.71 0.24
CA SER A 155 11.87 9.78 1.21
C SER A 155 10.70 10.76 1.33
N GLN A 156 10.07 11.14 0.20
CA GLN A 156 8.87 11.99 0.20
C GLN A 156 7.69 11.32 0.90
N LEU A 157 7.48 10.02 0.65
CA LEU A 157 6.43 9.24 1.31
C LEU A 157 6.70 9.05 2.81
N PHE A 158 7.97 8.90 3.20
CA PHE A 158 8.39 8.81 4.59
C PHE A 158 8.19 10.13 5.33
N GLU A 159 8.53 11.26 4.72
CA GLU A 159 8.24 12.59 5.25
C GLU A 159 6.74 12.77 5.44
N PHE A 160 5.95 12.43 4.41
CA PHE A 160 4.50 12.43 4.51
C PHE A 160 4.01 11.60 5.71
N TYR A 161 4.50 10.36 5.87
CA TYR A 161 4.19 9.51 7.02
C TYR A 161 4.52 10.20 8.35
N GLN A 162 5.70 10.81 8.48
CA GLN A 162 6.11 11.53 9.70
C GLN A 162 5.23 12.73 10.03
N THR A 163 4.74 13.47 9.02
CA THR A 163 3.83 14.59 9.26
C THR A 163 2.48 14.16 9.86
N GLN A 164 2.06 12.92 9.63
CA GLN A 164 0.86 12.36 10.25
C GLN A 164 1.07 12.04 11.74
N ASP A 165 2.31 11.78 12.20
CA ASP A 165 2.64 11.59 13.63
C ASP A 165 2.36 12.85 14.44
N LYS A 166 2.82 13.99 13.91
CA LYS A 166 2.78 15.28 14.59
C LYS A 166 1.36 15.86 14.70
N LYS A 167 0.39 15.26 13.99
CA LYS A 167 -1.01 15.70 13.93
C LYS A 167 -1.97 14.82 14.73
N GLN A 168 -1.52 13.70 15.29
CA GLN A 168 -2.36 12.92 16.22
C GLN A 168 -2.36 13.61 17.58
N PRO A 169 -3.54 13.94 18.15
CA PRO A 169 -3.59 14.39 19.55
C PRO A 169 -3.13 13.23 20.44
N ASP A 170 -2.23 13.52 21.39
CA ASP A 170 -1.79 12.59 22.43
C ASP A 170 -3.02 12.12 23.24
N THR A 171 -3.63 10.99 22.85
CA THR A 171 -4.64 10.32 23.69
C THR A 171 -4.02 9.45 24.78
N THR A 172 -2.69 9.50 24.96
CA THR A 172 -1.95 8.73 25.96
C THR A 172 -1.57 9.55 27.20
N LYS A 173 -2.37 10.57 27.56
CA LYS A 173 -2.33 11.22 28.87
C LYS A 173 -3.73 11.32 29.45
N SER A 174 -4.32 10.17 29.80
CA SER A 174 -5.43 10.09 30.75
C SER A 174 -5.70 8.62 31.05
N VAL A 175 -5.04 8.08 32.06
CA VAL A 175 -5.54 7.18 33.11
C VAL A 175 -4.36 7.05 34.06
N PHE A 176 -4.35 7.84 35.14
CA PHE A 176 -3.52 7.73 36.37
C PHE A 176 -3.25 9.14 36.90
N GLU A 177 -4.29 9.93 37.08
CA GLU A 177 -4.32 10.96 38.12
C GLU A 177 -5.76 11.01 38.62
N ASP A 178 -5.90 11.10 39.94
CA ASP A 178 -7.13 11.10 40.75
C ASP A 178 -7.65 9.75 41.26
N GLU A 179 -6.86 9.06 42.10
CA GLU A 179 -7.46 8.45 43.29
C GLU A 179 -7.53 9.51 44.41
N PRO A 180 -8.73 9.87 44.90
CA PRO A 180 -8.84 10.71 46.08
C PRO A 180 -8.46 9.88 47.31
N LYS A 181 -7.47 10.38 48.09
CA LYS A 181 -7.18 9.87 49.43
C LYS A 181 -8.40 10.06 50.32
N GLU A 182 -9.14 8.99 50.55
CA GLU A 182 -10.23 8.93 51.51
C GLU A 182 -9.66 9.18 52.91
N LYS A 183 -10.06 10.29 53.53
CA LYS A 183 -9.82 10.60 54.93
C LYS A 183 -10.62 9.60 55.77
N ASN A 184 -9.93 8.71 56.48
CA ASN A 184 -10.52 8.01 57.62
C ASN A 184 -10.74 9.01 58.76
N GLU A 185 -11.96 9.54 58.85
CA GLU A 185 -12.49 10.15 60.07
C GLU A 185 -12.84 9.02 61.06
N GLU A 186 -12.08 8.94 62.16
CA GLU A 186 -12.45 8.18 63.36
C GLU A 186 -13.77 8.75 63.92
N ASN A 187 -14.85 7.97 63.81
CA ASN A 187 -16.09 8.23 64.51
C ASN A 187 -16.11 7.47 65.86
N PRO A 188 -16.24 8.15 67.01
CA PRO A 188 -16.23 7.52 68.32
C PRO A 188 -17.62 7.02 68.75
N ARG A 189 -17.60 6.00 69.62
CA ARG A 189 -18.67 5.52 70.52
C ARG A 189 -19.83 4.72 69.88
N PHE A 190 -19.89 3.44 70.25
CA PHE A 190 -21.02 2.93 71.02
C PHE A 190 -20.52 2.02 72.15
N LYS A 191 -20.92 2.37 73.38
CA LYS A 191 -20.83 1.53 74.59
C LYS A 191 -22.07 0.63 74.67
N GLN A 192 -21.90 -0.45 75.45
CA GLN A 192 -22.86 -1.29 76.21
C GLN A 192 -22.77 -2.75 75.75
N GLY A 193 -22.57 -3.77 76.59
CA GLY A 193 -22.48 -3.99 78.05
C GLY A 193 -22.04 -5.46 78.24
N PRO A 194 -21.83 -5.98 79.46
CA PRO A 194 -22.89 -6.10 80.47
C PRO A 194 -22.80 -5.11 81.63
#